data_AF-A0A5M3XVK7-F1
#
_entry.id   AF-A0A5M3XVK7-F1
#
_cell.length_a   1.000
_cell.length_b   1.000
_cell.length_c   1.000
_cell.angle_alpha   90.00
_cell.angle_beta   90.00
_cell.angle_gamma   90.00
#
_symmetry.space_group_name_H-M   'P 1'
#
loop_
_entity.id
_entity.type
_entity.pdbx_description
1 polymer ?
#
loop_
_entity_poly.entity_id
_entity_poly.type
_entity_poly.pdbx_seq_one_letter_code
_entity_poly.pdbx_strand_id
1 'polypeptide(L)'
;MRLDFVGVDPGNPDDDCPAVFIDPETGDFYFQGDTVTDPDVIAWINSDSRIKDTESVVRLPAAMAEIIMEAASGRYERGKRRFTPDTHPRPAEDVRSTREQADIR
;
A
#
# COMPACT_ATOMS: atom_id res chain seq x y z
N MET A 1 9.05 -8.00 -8.26
CA MET A 1 7.92 -7.18 -7.75
C MET A 1 8.24 -5.72 -8.00
N ARG A 2 7.35 -4.99 -8.68
CA ARG A 2 7.46 -3.55 -8.95
C ARG A 2 6.16 -2.88 -8.54
N LEU A 3 6.22 -1.98 -7.56
CA LEU A 3 5.06 -1.22 -7.12
C LEU A 3 5.13 0.21 -7.63
N ASP A 4 4.04 0.68 -8.23
CA ASP A 4 3.90 2.08 -8.63
C ASP A 4 3.36 2.88 -7.45
N PHE A 5 3.98 4.04 -7.16
CA PHE A 5 3.50 4.96 -6.13
C PHE A 5 2.41 5.85 -6.70
N VAL A 6 1.23 5.86 -6.10
CA VAL A 6 0.11 6.68 -6.56
C VAL A 6 0.14 8.04 -5.88
N GLY A 7 0.14 8.04 -4.55
CA GLY A 7 0.12 9.26 -3.75
C GLY A 7 0.26 9.02 -2.25
N VAL A 8 0.38 10.12 -1.52
CA VAL A 8 0.42 10.22 -0.05
C VAL A 8 -0.64 11.22 0.39
N ASP A 9 -1.09 11.17 1.64
CA ASP A 9 -2.00 12.16 2.22
C ASP A 9 -1.58 13.61 1.85
N PRO A 10 -2.44 14.38 1.14
CA PRO A 10 -2.16 15.77 0.79
C PRO A 10 -2.03 16.69 2.00
N GLY A 11 -2.64 16.33 3.14
CA GLY A 11 -2.65 17.15 4.35
C GLY A 11 -1.35 17.12 5.14
N ASN A 12 -0.46 16.17 4.85
CA ASN A 12 0.82 16.05 5.52
C ASN A 12 1.84 15.34 4.59
N PRO A 13 2.45 16.09 3.66
CA PRO A 13 3.32 15.52 2.63
C PRO A 13 4.70 15.09 3.14
N ASP A 14 5.03 15.34 4.41
CA ASP A 14 6.35 15.12 4.99
C ASP A 14 6.40 13.77 5.77
N ASP A 15 7.09 12.81 5.14
CA ASP A 15 7.61 11.50 5.57
C ASP A 15 6.77 10.45 6.31
N ASP A 16 5.79 10.78 7.16
CA ASP A 16 5.11 9.75 8.02
C ASP A 16 3.67 9.40 7.59
N CYS A 17 3.25 9.85 6.41
CA CYS A 17 1.84 9.80 6.06
C CYS A 17 1.40 8.61 5.21
N PRO A 18 0.12 8.22 5.34
CA PRO A 18 -0.40 7.06 4.64
C PRO A 18 -0.27 7.23 3.13
N ALA A 19 0.02 6.14 2.44
CA ALA A 19 0.35 6.11 1.03
C ALA A 19 -0.34 4.95 0.31
N VAL A 20 -0.59 5.15 -0.98
CA VAL A 20 -1.18 4.14 -1.86
C VAL A 20 -0.15 3.69 -2.89
N PHE A 21 -0.02 2.38 -3.03
CA PHE A 21 0.76 1.73 -4.08
C PHE A 21 -0.08 0.69 -4.80
N ILE A 22 0.32 0.35 -6.02
CA ILE A 22 -0.32 -0.68 -6.83
C ILE A 22 0.74 -1.58 -7.48
N ASP A 23 0.52 -2.89 -7.50
CA ASP A 23 1.25 -3.77 -8.42
C ASP A 23 0.57 -3.68 -9.79
N PRO A 24 1.23 -3.09 -10.80
CA PRO A 24 0.58 -2.82 -12.06
C PRO A 24 0.48 -4.07 -12.96
N GLU A 25 0.99 -5.23 -12.52
CA GLU A 25 0.80 -6.52 -13.19
C GLU A 25 -0.45 -7.25 -12.68
N THR A 26 -0.68 -7.26 -11.36
CA THR A 26 -1.82 -7.98 -10.76
C THR A 26 -3.04 -7.09 -10.53
N GLY A 27 -2.82 -5.77 -10.41
CA GLY A 27 -3.84 -4.83 -9.97
C GLY A 27 -4.02 -4.79 -8.45
N ASP A 28 -3.17 -5.46 -7.68
CA ASP A 28 -3.26 -5.47 -6.21
C ASP A 28 -2.88 -4.13 -5.60
N PHE A 29 -3.62 -3.73 -4.58
CA PHE A 29 -3.41 -2.49 -3.84
C PHE A 29 -2.61 -2.74 -2.57
N TYR A 30 -1.75 -1.79 -2.24
CA TYR A 30 -1.02 -1.77 -0.98
C TYR A 30 -1.23 -0.41 -0.33
N PHE A 31 -1.75 -0.43 0.90
CA PHE A 31 -2.00 0.76 1.70
C PHE A 31 -1.01 0.80 2.86
N GLN A 32 -0.26 1.89 2.95
CA GLN A 32 0.55 2.23 4.12
C GLN A 32 -0.24 3.20 4.98
N GLY A 33 -0.24 3.02 6.31
CA GLY A 33 -0.88 3.92 7.26
C GLY A 33 -0.78 3.40 8.69
N ASP A 34 -1.46 4.08 9.60
CA ASP A 34 -1.54 3.67 11.00
C ASP A 34 -2.30 2.36 11.13
N THR A 35 -1.72 1.38 11.81
CA THR A 35 -2.46 0.17 12.20
C THR A 35 -3.52 0.56 13.22
N VAL A 36 -4.77 0.17 12.96
CA VAL A 36 -5.87 0.36 13.91
C VAL A 36 -5.64 -0.54 15.11
N THR A 37 -5.58 0.05 16.30
CA THR A 37 -5.43 -0.67 17.57
C THR A 37 -6.63 -0.47 18.51
N ASP A 38 -7.61 0.34 18.10
CA ASP A 38 -8.85 0.55 18.85
C ASP A 38 -9.69 -0.74 18.85
N PRO A 39 -9.95 -1.34 20.02
CA PRO A 39 -10.65 -2.63 20.12
C PRO A 39 -12.10 -2.56 19.65
N ASP A 40 -12.78 -1.42 19.78
CA ASP A 40 -14.18 -1.28 19.37
C ASP A 40 -14.28 -1.24 17.84
N VAL A 41 -13.37 -0.53 17.19
CA VAL A 41 -13.27 -0.49 15.72
C VAL A 41 -12.91 -1.88 15.17
N ILE A 42 -11.94 -2.56 15.80
CA ILE A 42 -11.58 -3.93 15.40
C ILE A 42 -12.74 -4.89 15.58
N ALA A 43 -13.45 -4.84 16.71
CA ALA A 43 -14.60 -5.71 16.94
C ALA A 43 -15.71 -5.51 15.90
N TRP A 44 -15.97 -4.26 15.51
CA TRP A 44 -16.93 -3.92 14.47
C TRP A 44 -16.53 -4.47 13.10
N ILE A 45 -15.29 -4.25 12.66
CA ILE A 45 -14.82 -4.80 11.37
C ILE A 45 -14.87 -6.32 11.40
N ASN A 46 -14.43 -6.93 12.51
CA ASN A 46 -14.40 -8.38 12.68
C ASN A 46 -15.79 -9.02 12.73
N SER A 47 -16.85 -8.27 13.08
CA SER A 47 -18.22 -8.80 13.04
C SER A 47 -18.75 -8.99 11.62
N ASP A 48 -18.31 -8.15 10.69
CA ASP A 48 -18.73 -8.24 9.28
C ASP A 48 -17.76 -9.10 8.45
N SER A 49 -16.47 -9.05 8.75
CA SER A 49 -15.44 -9.86 8.08
C SER A 49 -14.35 -10.25 9.07
N ARG A 50 -14.24 -11.55 9.36
CA ARG A 50 -13.27 -12.09 10.31
C ARG A 50 -11.84 -11.69 9.93
N ILE A 51 -11.15 -11.05 10.88
CA ILE A 51 -9.73 -10.68 10.77
C ILE A 51 -8.87 -11.90 11.17
N LYS A 52 -7.91 -12.27 10.32
CA LYS A 52 -6.93 -13.34 10.56
C LYS A 52 -5.64 -12.79 11.15
N ASP A 53 -4.81 -13.69 11.71
CA ASP A 53 -3.51 -13.35 12.29
C ASP A 53 -2.54 -12.69 11.30
N THR A 54 -2.72 -12.92 10.00
CA THR A 54 -1.91 -12.36 8.92
C THR A 54 -2.50 -11.07 8.33
N GLU A 55 -3.63 -10.59 8.85
CA GLU A 55 -4.34 -9.41 8.36
C GLU A 55 -4.17 -8.24 9.33
N SER A 56 -4.14 -7.03 8.78
CA SER A 56 -4.11 -5.80 9.55
C SER A 56 -5.11 -4.82 8.95
N VAL A 57 -5.79 -4.07 9.82
CA VAL A 57 -6.62 -2.94 9.43
C VAL A 57 -5.77 -1.68 9.53
N VAL A 58 -5.66 -0.93 8.43
CA VAL A 58 -4.99 0.37 8.40
C VAL A 58 -6.01 1.49 8.25
N ARG A 59 -5.80 2.59 8.98
CA ARG A 59 -6.62 3.79 8.87
C ARG A 59 -6.05 4.72 7.81
N LEU A 60 -6.89 5.15 6.88
CA LEU A 60 -6.56 6.19 5.90
C LEU A 60 -7.46 7.42 6.11
N PRO A 61 -6.92 8.65 6.01
CA PRO A 61 -7.72 9.86 6.09
C PRO A 61 -8.60 10.03 4.85
N ALA A 62 -9.77 10.66 5.04
CA ALA A 62 -10.73 10.90 3.96
C ALA A 62 -10.16 11.70 2.78
N ALA A 63 -9.15 12.56 3.04
CA ALA A 63 -8.45 13.32 2.00
C ALA A 63 -7.75 12.44 0.95
N MET A 64 -7.49 11.16 1.25
CA MET A 64 -6.91 10.22 0.30
C MET A 64 -7.92 9.61 -0.68
N ALA A 65 -9.22 9.91 -0.55
CA ALA A 65 -10.25 9.30 -1.39
C ALA A 65 -9.96 9.45 -2.90
N GLU A 66 -9.54 10.64 -3.36
CA GLU A 66 -9.21 10.84 -4.78
C GLU A 66 -8.00 10.00 -5.22
N ILE A 67 -6.97 9.91 -4.39
CA ILE A 67 -5.76 9.10 -4.66
C ILE A 67 -6.14 7.61 -4.78
N ILE A 68 -7.02 7.14 -3.90
CA ILE A 68 -7.55 5.76 -3.95
C ILE A 68 -8.35 5.55 -5.23
N MET A 69 -9.16 6.52 -5.64
CA MET A 69 -9.94 6.46 -6.88
C MET A 69 -9.05 6.47 -8.13
N GLU A 70 -7.98 7.25 -8.15
CA GLU A 70 -6.97 7.23 -9.23
C GLU A 70 -6.32 5.84 -9.35
N ALA A 71 -5.94 5.24 -8.23
CA ALA A 71 -5.41 3.88 -8.19
C ALA A 71 -6.43 2.88 -8.74
N ALA A 72 -7.66 2.91 -8.21
CA ALA A 72 -8.72 1.96 -8.55
C ALA A 72 -9.18 2.05 -10.02
N SER A 73 -9.12 3.25 -10.59
CA SER A 73 -9.52 3.49 -11.98
C SER A 73 -8.38 3.36 -12.99
N GLY A 74 -7.14 3.13 -12.53
CA GLY A 74 -5.96 3.07 -13.39
C GLY A 74 -5.54 4.41 -13.98
N ARG A 75 -6.02 5.55 -13.44
CA ARG A 75 -5.71 6.90 -13.93
C ARG A 75 -4.42 7.50 -13.34
N TYR A 76 -3.67 6.73 -12.57
CA TYR A 76 -2.41 7.15 -11.98
C TYR A 76 -1.25 7.09 -13.00
N GLU A 77 -0.16 7.80 -12.70
CA GLU A 77 1.07 7.74 -13.49
C GLU A 77 1.84 6.43 -13.22
N ARG A 78 1.97 5.57 -14.24
CA ARG A 78 2.71 4.31 -14.12
C ARG A 78 4.20 4.54 -13.96
N GLY A 79 4.84 3.75 -13.10
CA GLY A 79 6.25 3.91 -12.74
C GLY A 79 6.55 5.12 -11.85
N LYS A 80 5.54 5.88 -11.42
CA LYS A 80 5.73 7.04 -10.56
C LYS A 80 6.44 6.67 -9.26
N ARG A 81 7.26 7.60 -8.79
CA ARG A 81 8.02 7.50 -7.55
C ARG A 81 7.88 8.77 -6.72
N ARG A 82 7.77 8.60 -5.40
CA ARG A 82 7.84 9.72 -4.44
C ARG A 82 9.26 10.26 -4.31
N PHE A 83 10.21 9.35 -4.10
CA PHE A 83 11.61 9.69 -3.87
C PHE A 83 12.48 9.35 -5.08
N THR A 84 13.60 10.07 -5.23
CA THR A 84 14.59 9.82 -6.27
C THR A 84 15.37 8.52 -6.01
N PRO A 85 15.92 7.85 -7.05
CA PRO A 85 16.74 6.64 -6.88
C PRO A 85 17.97 6.84 -6.02
N ASP A 86 18.62 8.00 -6.12
CA ASP A 86 19.87 8.28 -5.40
C ASP A 86 19.66 8.42 -3.89
N THR A 87 18.51 8.97 -3.48
CA THR A 87 18.19 9.19 -2.05
C THR A 87 17.50 7.98 -1.43
N HIS A 88 16.61 7.32 -2.18
CA HIS A 88 15.92 6.11 -1.73
C HIS A 88 15.97 5.06 -2.83
N PRO A 89 17.02 4.22 -2.85
CA PRO A 89 17.10 3.14 -3.82
C PRO A 89 15.98 2.13 -3.57
N ARG A 90 15.40 1.60 -4.64
CA ARG A 90 14.54 0.41 -4.52
C ARG A 90 15.42 -0.80 -4.15
N PRO A 91 14.86 -1.85 -3.52
CA PRO A 91 15.52 -3.15 -3.50
C PRO A 91 15.94 -3.55 -4.91
N ALA A 92 17.07 -4.26 -5.06
CA ALA A 92 17.54 -4.76 -6.35
C ALA A 92 16.38 -5.44 -7.11
N GLU A 93 16.26 -5.13 -8.40
CA GLU A 93 15.08 -5.45 -9.21
C GLU A 93 14.68 -6.93 -9.11
N ASP A 94 13.37 -7.13 -8.95
CA ASP A 94 12.66 -8.41 -9.04
C ASP A 94 12.84 -9.48 -7.95
N VAL A 95 12.42 -9.15 -6.72
CA VAL A 95 12.26 -10.10 -5.59
C VAL A 95 11.23 -11.23 -5.86
N ARG A 96 10.46 -11.19 -6.97
CA ARG A 96 9.54 -12.32 -7.31
C ARG A 96 10.34 -13.56 -7.70
N SER A 97 11.39 -13.41 -8.52
CA SER A 97 12.25 -14.52 -8.94
C SER A 97 12.94 -15.25 -7.77
N THR A 98 13.19 -14.53 -6.67
CA THR A 98 13.83 -15.08 -5.48
C THR A 98 12.84 -15.80 -4.55
N ARG A 99 11.55 -15.41 -4.55
CA ARG A 99 10.51 -16.07 -3.74
C ARG A 99 9.95 -17.33 -4.38
N GLU A 100 9.79 -17.35 -5.71
CA GLU A 100 9.35 -18.54 -6.45
C GLU A 100 10.34 -19.73 -6.32
N GLN A 101 11.64 -19.45 -6.15
CA GLN A 101 12.65 -20.48 -5.88
C GLN A 101 12.68 -20.96 -4.42
N ALA A 102 12.11 -20.19 -3.48
CA ALA A 102 12.08 -20.52 -2.05
C ALA A 102 10.87 -21.41 -1.69
N ASP A 103 9.73 -21.25 -2.37
CA ASP A 103 8.52 -22.06 -2.18
C ASP A 103 8.56 -23.44 -2.87
N ILE A 104 9.66 -23.80 -3.54
CA ILE A 104 9.88 -25.11 -4.18
C ILE A 104 10.83 -26.00 -3.34
N ARG A 105 11.14 -25.65 -2.08
CA ARG A 105 12.05 -26.41 -1.21
C ARG A 105 11.41 -26.93 0.06
#